data_AF-A0A3D1P7W0-F1
#
_entry.id   AF-A0A3D1P7W0-F1
#
_cell.length_a   1.000
_cell.length_b   1.000
_cell.length_c   1.000
_cell.angle_alpha   90.00
_cell.angle_beta   90.00
_cell.angle_gamma   90.00
#
_symmetry.space_group_name_H-M   'P 1'
#
loop_
_entity.id
_entity.type
_entity.pdbx_description
1 polymer ?
#
loop_
_entity_poly.entity_id
_entity_poly.type
_entity_poly.pdbx_seq_one_letter_code
_entity_poly.pdbx_strand_id
1 'polypeptide(L)'
;NKSHSTAYGYVTYQTAYLKANYPVEYMAALLTANSGDTDKVQKYLSTCMSMNIQIEPPDINRSLVDFTPLERNILFGLSAVKNVGQGAIACILAARESGGEFKSLADLCDRVDLRAVNNRALEALIYCGAFDRIQPNRHQLIKDLELVYDWAQFRARDRASGQVSLFDWGGMTNSTQSNNSFDSAPKAASVDDFPQSEKLRKEKELLGFYVSDHPLKAVRQAAQIMAPINLSDLGDRSEDTLLSAVVMLTSIKLVTTKKGDRMAIITIEDLTGQTEAVVFPKAYERIGNLLVEDTRTIVWGKVDRRDEQKLQLIV
;
A
#
# COMPACT_ATOMS: atom_id res chain seq x y z
N ASN A 1 -40.34 -10.51 12.52
CA ASN A 1 -40.34 -11.87 13.09
C ASN A 1 -39.26 -11.95 14.16
N LYS A 2 -39.63 -12.14 15.44
CA LYS A 2 -38.72 -11.94 16.60
C LYS A 2 -37.52 -12.90 16.59
N SER A 3 -37.73 -14.14 16.14
CA SER A 3 -36.69 -15.16 15.97
C SER A 3 -35.57 -14.72 15.02
N HIS A 4 -35.94 -14.10 13.89
CA HIS A 4 -34.98 -13.58 12.92
C HIS A 4 -34.16 -12.44 13.53
N SER A 5 -34.80 -11.47 14.18
CA SER A 5 -34.10 -10.35 14.83
C SER A 5 -33.14 -10.80 15.93
N THR A 6 -33.49 -11.82 16.72
CA THR A 6 -32.61 -12.35 17.77
C THR A 6 -31.36 -13.02 17.19
N ALA A 7 -31.47 -13.75 16.07
CA ALA A 7 -30.33 -14.38 15.42
C ALA A 7 -29.29 -13.35 14.91
N TYR A 8 -29.75 -12.29 14.24
CA TYR A 8 -28.86 -11.20 13.81
C TYR A 8 -28.27 -10.44 15.00
N GLY A 9 -29.08 -10.15 16.03
CA GLY A 9 -28.60 -9.48 17.24
C GLY A 9 -27.49 -10.25 17.96
N TYR A 10 -27.57 -11.58 17.97
CA TYR A 10 -26.52 -12.42 18.53
C TYR A 10 -25.20 -12.29 17.76
N VAL A 11 -25.24 -12.32 16.42
CA VAL A 11 -24.04 -12.12 15.58
C VAL A 11 -23.46 -10.72 15.77
N THR A 12 -24.31 -9.69 15.84
CA THR A 12 -23.87 -8.31 16.13
C THR A 12 -23.20 -8.19 17.49
N TYR A 13 -23.73 -8.86 18.51
CA TYR A 13 -23.09 -8.89 19.83
C TYR A 13 -21.72 -9.57 19.78
N GLN A 14 -21.61 -10.71 19.08
CA GLN A 14 -20.33 -11.42 18.94
C GLN A 14 -19.28 -10.58 18.21
N THR A 15 -19.64 -9.90 17.12
CA THR A 15 -18.69 -9.02 16.41
C THR A 15 -18.27 -7.82 17.24
N ALA A 16 -19.20 -7.22 18.00
CA ALA A 16 -18.90 -6.14 18.93
C ALA A 16 -17.97 -6.61 20.06
N TYR A 17 -18.22 -7.81 20.63
CA TYR A 17 -17.37 -8.39 21.66
C TYR A 17 -15.94 -8.65 21.15
N LEU A 18 -15.79 -9.23 19.96
CA LEU A 18 -14.47 -9.46 19.35
C LEU A 18 -13.75 -8.15 19.07
N LYS A 19 -14.44 -7.16 18.52
CA LYS A 19 -13.84 -5.83 18.26
C LYS A 19 -13.36 -5.15 19.55
N ALA A 20 -14.08 -5.33 20.67
CA ALA A 20 -13.73 -4.70 21.94
C ALA A 20 -12.56 -5.39 22.67
N ASN A 21 -12.47 -6.73 22.58
CA ASN A 21 -11.50 -7.52 23.36
C ASN A 21 -10.29 -7.99 22.56
N TYR A 22 -10.44 -8.19 21.24
CA TYR A 22 -9.42 -8.67 20.32
C TYR A 22 -9.37 -7.79 19.06
N PRO A 23 -9.09 -6.48 19.21
CA PRO A 23 -9.23 -5.51 18.12
C PRO A 23 -8.27 -5.80 16.95
N VAL A 24 -7.05 -6.27 17.22
CA VAL A 24 -6.03 -6.50 16.19
C VAL A 24 -6.40 -7.71 15.34
N GLU A 25 -6.77 -8.82 15.97
CA GLU A 25 -7.20 -10.05 15.32
C GLU A 25 -8.51 -9.85 14.57
N TYR A 26 -9.46 -9.10 15.16
CA TYR A 26 -10.72 -8.76 14.51
C TYR A 26 -10.50 -7.93 13.24
N MET A 27 -9.65 -6.90 13.32
CA MET A 27 -9.34 -6.07 12.16
C MET A 27 -8.55 -6.84 11.09
N ALA A 28 -7.61 -7.69 11.48
CA ALA A 28 -6.91 -8.57 10.54
C ALA A 28 -7.88 -9.52 9.81
N ALA A 29 -8.83 -10.12 10.53
CA ALA A 29 -9.86 -10.97 9.94
C ALA A 29 -10.78 -10.19 8.97
N LEU A 30 -11.17 -8.96 9.31
CA LEU A 30 -11.95 -8.10 8.42
C LEU A 30 -11.20 -7.73 7.14
N LEU A 31 -9.90 -7.39 7.26
CA LEU A 31 -9.04 -7.09 6.12
C LEU A 31 -8.89 -8.30 5.20
N THR A 32 -8.65 -9.48 5.77
CA THR A 32 -8.56 -10.74 5.04
C THR A 32 -9.87 -11.09 4.32
N ALA A 33 -11.01 -10.98 4.99
CA ALA A 33 -12.31 -11.30 4.40
C ALA A 33 -12.69 -10.39 3.23
N ASN A 34 -12.09 -9.20 3.14
CA ASN A 34 -12.37 -8.22 2.10
C ASN A 34 -11.15 -7.94 1.20
N SER A 35 -10.11 -8.77 1.23
CA SER A 35 -8.84 -8.54 0.52
C SER A 35 -8.99 -8.34 -1.00
N GLY A 36 -10.05 -8.89 -1.60
CA GLY A 36 -10.39 -8.70 -3.02
C GLY A 36 -11.11 -7.39 -3.36
N ASP A 37 -11.51 -6.60 -2.36
CA ASP A 37 -12.27 -5.35 -2.52
C ASP A 37 -11.43 -4.17 -2.00
N THR A 38 -10.75 -3.48 -2.92
CA THR A 38 -9.78 -2.43 -2.59
C THR A 38 -10.39 -1.28 -1.79
N ASP A 39 -11.64 -0.93 -2.07
CA ASP A 39 -12.32 0.20 -1.45
C ASP A 39 -12.68 -0.12 0.00
N LYS A 40 -13.13 -1.36 0.26
CA LYS A 40 -13.36 -1.83 1.63
C LYS A 40 -12.07 -1.97 2.41
N VAL A 41 -11.01 -2.50 1.80
CA VAL A 41 -9.69 -2.62 2.42
C VAL A 41 -9.21 -1.24 2.86
N GLN A 42 -9.27 -0.22 1.99
CA GLN A 42 -8.90 1.15 2.35
C GLN A 42 -9.69 1.67 3.58
N LYS A 43 -11.01 1.44 3.62
CA LYS A 43 -11.85 1.85 4.75
C LYS A 43 -11.49 1.13 6.07
N TYR A 44 -11.16 -0.15 6.00
CA TYR A 44 -10.74 -0.88 7.20
C TYR A 44 -9.34 -0.48 7.65
N LEU A 45 -8.43 -0.18 6.72
CA LEU A 45 -7.10 0.33 7.06
C LEU A 45 -7.16 1.70 7.74
N SER A 46 -8.02 2.62 7.28
CA SER A 46 -8.23 3.90 7.97
C SER A 46 -8.84 3.71 9.37
N THR A 47 -9.69 2.70 9.55
CA THR A 47 -10.22 2.30 10.87
C THR A 47 -9.13 1.74 11.78
N CYS A 48 -8.20 0.93 11.26
CA CYS A 48 -7.04 0.47 12.02
C CYS A 48 -6.22 1.66 12.55
N MET A 49 -5.98 2.67 11.70
CA MET A 49 -5.23 3.86 12.08
C MET A 49 -5.94 4.67 13.17
N SER A 50 -7.26 4.83 13.11
CA SER A 50 -8.03 5.52 14.16
C SER A 50 -8.07 4.74 15.48
N MET A 51 -7.94 3.42 15.41
CA MET A 51 -7.78 2.52 16.55
C MET A 51 -6.33 2.41 17.07
N ASN A 52 -5.39 3.19 16.52
CA ASN A 52 -3.93 3.11 16.80
C ASN A 52 -3.30 1.73 16.52
N ILE A 53 -3.87 0.96 15.60
CA ILE A 53 -3.31 -0.32 15.13
C ILE A 53 -2.41 0.00 13.93
N GLN A 54 -1.11 -0.28 14.06
CA GLN A 54 -0.17 -0.04 12.96
C GLN A 54 -0.24 -1.17 11.95
N ILE A 55 -0.18 -0.83 10.66
CA ILE A 55 -0.08 -1.80 9.58
C ILE A 55 1.38 -1.80 9.10
N GLU A 56 2.04 -2.94 9.24
CA GLU A 56 3.37 -3.15 8.68
C GLU A 56 3.27 -3.47 7.19
N PRO A 57 4.19 -2.98 6.34
CA PRO A 57 4.24 -3.35 4.92
C PRO A 57 4.43 -4.87 4.77
N PRO A 58 4.11 -5.44 3.59
CA PRO A 58 4.41 -6.83 3.33
C PRO A 58 5.90 -7.10 3.51
N ASP A 59 6.23 -8.34 3.82
CA ASP A 59 7.59 -8.82 4.06
C ASP A 59 7.71 -10.23 3.50
N ILE A 60 8.68 -10.45 2.61
CA ILE A 60 8.82 -11.73 1.91
C ILE A 60 9.13 -12.91 2.84
N ASN A 61 9.72 -12.64 4.01
CA ASN A 61 10.08 -13.66 5.00
C ASN A 61 9.04 -13.82 6.11
N ARG A 62 8.20 -12.81 6.36
CA ARG A 62 7.21 -12.85 7.46
C ARG A 62 5.76 -12.93 7.00
N SER A 63 5.40 -12.30 5.89
CA SER A 63 4.02 -12.23 5.43
C SER A 63 3.51 -13.62 5.03
N LEU A 64 2.24 -13.87 5.33
CA LEU A 64 1.49 -15.03 4.87
C LEU A 64 0.58 -14.64 3.70
N VAL A 65 -0.30 -15.55 3.29
CA VAL A 65 -1.34 -15.26 2.29
C VAL A 65 -2.23 -14.09 2.78
N ASP A 66 -2.66 -14.18 4.03
CA ASP A 66 -3.64 -13.28 4.64
C ASP A 66 -2.98 -12.27 5.59
N PHE A 67 -3.75 -11.24 5.97
CA PHE A 67 -3.31 -10.29 6.99
C PHE A 67 -3.05 -11.02 8.30
N THR A 68 -1.84 -10.84 8.84
CA THR A 68 -1.40 -11.59 10.02
C THR A 68 -1.39 -10.66 11.23
N PRO A 69 -2.22 -10.92 12.26
CA PRO A 69 -2.16 -10.14 13.50
C PRO A 69 -0.86 -10.44 14.25
N LEU A 70 -0.18 -9.38 14.65
CA LEU A 70 0.91 -9.38 15.62
C LEU A 70 0.38 -8.80 16.94
N GLU A 71 1.22 -8.62 17.96
CA GLU A 71 0.76 -8.16 19.29
C GLU A 71 0.01 -6.82 19.26
N ARG A 72 0.51 -5.84 18.48
CA ARG A 72 -0.08 -4.49 18.37
C ARG A 72 -0.25 -4.01 16.93
N ASN A 73 0.22 -4.82 15.98
CA ASN A 73 0.35 -4.45 14.59
C ASN A 73 -0.31 -5.52 13.73
N ILE A 74 -0.61 -5.19 12.47
CA ILE A 74 -1.06 -6.14 11.47
C ILE A 74 -0.01 -6.17 10.36
N LEU A 75 0.52 -7.36 10.07
CA LEU A 75 1.40 -7.55 8.93
C LEU A 75 0.59 -7.75 7.66
N PHE A 76 0.95 -7.03 6.60
CA PHE A 76 0.25 -7.10 5.34
C PHE A 76 0.28 -8.51 4.73
N GLY A 77 -0.88 -8.97 4.26
CA GLY A 77 -1.00 -10.24 3.54
C GLY A 77 -0.56 -10.11 2.09
N LEU A 78 0.14 -11.11 1.56
CA LEU A 78 0.60 -11.11 0.16
C LEU A 78 -0.56 -11.12 -0.84
N SER A 79 -1.73 -11.65 -0.45
CA SER A 79 -2.94 -11.69 -1.30
C SER A 79 -3.52 -10.32 -1.60
N ALA A 80 -3.26 -9.32 -0.74
CA ALA A 80 -3.77 -7.96 -0.91
C ALA A 80 -2.84 -7.07 -1.76
N VAL A 81 -1.72 -7.62 -2.26
CA VAL A 81 -0.80 -6.90 -3.15
C VAL A 81 -1.27 -7.05 -4.60
N LYS A 82 -1.59 -5.94 -5.28
CA LYS A 82 -1.96 -5.99 -6.69
C LYS A 82 -0.84 -6.59 -7.53
N ASN A 83 -1.23 -7.33 -8.57
CA ASN A 83 -0.35 -8.06 -9.48
C ASN A 83 0.36 -9.30 -8.88
N VAL A 84 0.09 -9.65 -7.61
CA VAL A 84 0.62 -10.88 -7.01
C VAL A 84 -0.51 -11.93 -6.96
N GLY A 85 -0.41 -12.94 -7.83
CA GLY A 85 -1.43 -13.99 -7.93
C GLY A 85 -1.27 -15.09 -6.87
N GLN A 86 -2.35 -15.81 -6.57
CA GLN A 86 -2.35 -16.92 -5.60
C GLN A 86 -1.30 -18.00 -5.91
N GLY A 87 -1.08 -18.32 -7.19
CA GLY A 87 -0.04 -19.26 -7.59
C GLY A 87 1.38 -18.77 -7.28
N ALA A 88 1.65 -17.47 -7.44
CA ALA A 88 2.93 -16.88 -7.07
C ALA A 88 3.13 -16.94 -5.54
N ILE A 89 2.10 -16.60 -4.77
CA ILE A 89 2.13 -16.63 -3.30
C ILE A 89 2.42 -18.05 -2.80
N ALA A 90 1.67 -19.04 -3.29
CA ALA A 90 1.88 -20.44 -2.92
C ALA A 90 3.31 -20.91 -3.25
N CYS A 91 3.84 -20.52 -4.41
CA CYS A 91 5.21 -20.85 -4.82
C CYS A 91 6.26 -20.23 -3.88
N ILE A 92 6.11 -18.94 -3.53
CA ILE A 92 6.99 -18.24 -2.60
C ILE A 92 6.96 -18.88 -1.21
N LEU A 93 5.77 -19.17 -0.68
CA LEU A 93 5.61 -19.77 0.65
C LEU A 93 6.20 -21.19 0.71
N ALA A 94 5.99 -22.01 -0.32
CA ALA A 94 6.58 -23.35 -0.40
C ALA A 94 8.11 -23.32 -0.50
N ALA A 95 8.67 -22.37 -1.25
CA ALA A 95 10.10 -22.15 -1.33
C ALA A 95 10.70 -21.70 0.02
N ARG A 96 9.96 -20.86 0.76
CA ARG A 96 10.35 -20.40 2.11
C ARG A 96 10.28 -21.53 3.14
N GLU A 97 9.25 -22.37 3.08
CA GLU A 97 9.09 -23.51 3.99
C GLU A 97 10.19 -24.57 3.79
N SER A 98 10.55 -24.87 2.54
CA SER A 98 11.61 -25.84 2.23
C SER A 98 13.03 -25.30 2.38
N GLY A 99 13.24 -24.01 2.08
CA GLY A 99 14.56 -23.39 2.03
C GLY A 99 14.91 -22.47 3.21
N GLY A 100 13.96 -22.16 4.09
CA GLY A 100 14.11 -21.12 5.10
C GLY A 100 14.00 -19.69 4.52
N GLU A 101 14.37 -18.70 5.32
CA GLU A 101 14.31 -17.27 4.95
C GLU A 101 15.14 -16.95 3.71
N PHE A 102 14.60 -16.10 2.85
CA PHE A 102 15.30 -15.56 1.69
C PHE A 102 16.34 -14.53 2.13
N LYS A 103 17.56 -14.67 1.59
CA LYS A 103 18.70 -13.80 1.92
C LYS A 103 18.90 -12.66 0.91
N SER A 104 18.39 -12.81 -0.29
CA SER A 104 18.53 -11.83 -1.37
C SER A 104 17.43 -11.99 -2.43
N LEU A 105 17.28 -11.01 -3.32
CA LEU A 105 16.41 -11.14 -4.50
C LEU A 105 16.84 -12.33 -5.38
N ALA A 106 18.15 -12.54 -5.54
CA ALA A 106 18.70 -13.64 -6.31
C ALA A 106 18.38 -15.01 -5.68
N ASP A 107 18.47 -15.12 -4.36
CA ASP A 107 18.10 -16.33 -3.61
C ASP A 107 16.62 -16.68 -3.81
N LEU A 108 15.73 -15.68 -3.78
CA LEU A 108 14.32 -15.90 -4.10
C LEU A 108 14.15 -16.37 -5.55
N CYS A 109 14.73 -15.65 -6.52
CA CYS A 109 14.59 -15.99 -7.94
C CYS A 109 15.18 -17.35 -8.32
N ASP A 110 16.25 -17.81 -7.65
CA ASP A 110 16.87 -19.13 -7.88
C ASP A 110 15.99 -20.27 -7.34
N ARG A 111 15.19 -20.01 -6.29
CA ARG A 111 14.37 -20.99 -5.58
C ARG A 111 12.94 -21.13 -6.09
N VAL A 112 12.33 -20.06 -6.59
CA VAL A 112 10.92 -20.07 -7.03
C VAL A 112 10.77 -20.43 -8.51
N ASP A 113 9.60 -20.95 -8.90
CA ASP A 113 9.25 -21.11 -10.31
C ASP A 113 8.86 -19.74 -10.90
N LEU A 114 9.73 -19.18 -11.73
CA LEU A 114 9.52 -17.89 -12.40
C LEU A 114 8.37 -17.90 -13.43
N ARG A 115 7.81 -19.07 -13.77
CA ARG A 115 6.55 -19.16 -14.53
C ARG A 115 5.36 -18.77 -13.66
N ALA A 116 5.39 -19.16 -12.38
CA ALA A 116 4.38 -18.79 -11.40
C ALA A 116 4.61 -17.38 -10.86
N VAL A 117 5.87 -17.06 -10.51
CA VAL A 117 6.30 -15.75 -10.00
C VAL A 117 6.91 -14.93 -11.14
N ASN A 118 6.04 -14.30 -11.93
CA ASN A 118 6.47 -13.51 -13.08
C ASN A 118 7.15 -12.18 -12.67
N ASN A 119 7.83 -11.55 -13.63
CA ASN A 119 8.53 -10.27 -13.41
C ASN A 119 7.62 -9.18 -12.79
N ARG A 120 6.39 -9.03 -13.30
CA ARG A 120 5.41 -8.06 -12.77
C ARG A 120 5.07 -8.28 -11.29
N ALA A 121 5.00 -9.53 -10.84
CA ALA A 121 4.79 -9.86 -9.44
C ALA A 121 6.02 -9.52 -8.58
N LEU A 122 7.24 -9.76 -9.08
CA LEU A 122 8.48 -9.39 -8.39
C LEU A 122 8.62 -7.87 -8.27
N GLU A 123 8.36 -7.13 -9.34
CA GLU A 123 8.32 -5.66 -9.31
C GLU A 123 7.31 -5.17 -8.28
N ALA A 124 6.10 -5.72 -8.26
CA ALA A 124 5.07 -5.34 -7.30
C ALA A 124 5.53 -5.58 -5.85
N LEU A 125 6.15 -6.73 -5.57
CA LEU A 125 6.70 -7.07 -4.26
C LEU A 125 7.84 -6.12 -3.83
N ILE A 126 8.72 -5.73 -4.76
CA ILE A 126 9.79 -4.76 -4.49
C ILE A 126 9.20 -3.38 -4.18
N TYR A 127 8.31 -2.88 -5.05
CA TYR A 127 7.72 -1.55 -4.91
C TYR A 127 6.87 -1.41 -3.66
N CYS A 128 6.22 -2.48 -3.21
CA CYS A 128 5.38 -2.47 -2.02
C CYS A 128 6.14 -2.68 -0.70
N GLY A 129 7.46 -2.89 -0.76
CA GLY A 129 8.34 -2.97 0.41
C GLY A 129 8.61 -4.38 0.94
N ALA A 130 8.19 -5.44 0.22
CA ALA A 130 8.38 -6.83 0.66
C ALA A 130 9.86 -7.21 0.88
N PHE A 131 10.78 -6.50 0.24
CA PHE A 131 12.22 -6.74 0.32
C PHE A 131 12.97 -5.72 1.19
N ASP A 132 12.30 -4.75 1.81
CA ASP A 132 12.96 -3.62 2.50
C ASP A 132 13.90 -4.07 3.62
N ARG A 133 13.60 -5.20 4.28
CA ARG A 133 14.48 -5.80 5.32
C ARG A 133 15.74 -6.47 4.76
N ILE A 134 15.69 -6.91 3.51
CA ILE A 134 16.80 -7.56 2.82
C ILE A 134 17.69 -6.49 2.15
N GLN A 135 17.06 -5.58 1.42
CA GLN A 135 17.71 -4.45 0.75
C GLN A 135 16.74 -3.25 0.78
N PRO A 136 17.01 -2.20 1.57
CA PRO A 136 16.12 -1.04 1.67
C PRO A 136 16.06 -0.17 0.41
N ASN A 137 17.07 -0.26 -0.47
CA ASN A 137 17.09 0.50 -1.72
C ASN A 137 16.23 -0.21 -2.79
N ARG A 138 14.98 0.23 -2.91
CA ARG A 138 14.01 -0.34 -3.85
C ARG A 138 14.41 -0.08 -5.30
N HIS A 139 15.05 1.06 -5.59
CA HIS A 139 15.53 1.35 -6.95
C HIS A 139 16.65 0.41 -7.37
N GLN A 140 17.58 0.13 -6.46
CA GLN A 140 18.62 -0.87 -6.67
C GLN A 140 18.02 -2.25 -6.95
N LEU A 141 17.01 -2.68 -6.16
CA LEU A 141 16.34 -3.96 -6.38
C LEU A 141 15.67 -4.07 -7.74
N ILE A 142 15.04 -3.00 -8.24
CA ILE A 142 14.46 -2.98 -9.58
C ILE A 142 15.55 -3.11 -10.65
N LYS A 143 16.70 -2.45 -10.48
CA LYS A 143 17.83 -2.57 -11.41
C LYS A 143 18.50 -3.93 -11.35
N ASP A 144 18.61 -4.52 -10.17
CA ASP A 144 19.10 -5.88 -10.00
C ASP A 144 18.12 -6.90 -10.61
N LEU A 145 16.81 -6.67 -10.50
CA LEU A 145 15.78 -7.56 -11.06
C LEU A 145 15.95 -7.75 -12.57
N GLU A 146 16.27 -6.69 -13.32
CA GLU A 146 16.52 -6.75 -14.77
C GLU A 146 17.58 -7.81 -15.13
N LEU A 147 18.63 -7.95 -14.31
CA LEU A 147 19.73 -8.89 -14.56
C LEU A 147 19.49 -10.25 -13.90
N VAL A 148 18.99 -10.25 -12.67
CA VAL A 148 18.77 -11.45 -11.85
C VAL A 148 17.67 -12.33 -12.45
N TYR A 149 16.63 -11.74 -13.05
CA TYR A 149 15.52 -12.49 -13.62
C TYR A 149 16.00 -13.37 -14.79
N ASP A 150 16.78 -12.80 -15.72
CA ASP A 150 17.33 -13.54 -16.85
C ASP A 150 18.34 -14.60 -16.42
N TRP A 151 19.20 -14.26 -15.45
CA TRP A 151 20.15 -15.19 -14.84
C TRP A 151 19.42 -16.40 -14.21
N ALA A 152 18.38 -16.15 -13.41
CA ALA A 152 17.63 -17.21 -12.73
C ALA A 152 16.84 -18.07 -13.73
N GLN A 153 16.27 -17.48 -14.79
CA GLN A 153 15.66 -18.25 -15.87
C GLN A 153 16.63 -19.18 -16.58
N PHE A 154 17.84 -18.68 -16.89
CA PHE A 154 18.89 -19.50 -17.49
C PHE A 154 19.24 -20.68 -16.60
N ARG A 155 19.46 -20.45 -15.31
CA ARG A 155 19.77 -21.50 -14.33
C ARG A 155 18.64 -22.52 -14.15
N ALA A 156 17.39 -22.09 -14.16
CA ALA A 156 16.25 -22.99 -14.08
C ALA A 156 16.19 -23.92 -15.31
N ARG A 157 16.51 -23.41 -16.51
CA ARG A 157 16.59 -24.22 -17.74
C ARG A 157 17.77 -25.20 -17.72
N ASP A 158 18.93 -24.76 -17.23
CA ASP A 158 20.13 -25.59 -17.08
C ASP A 158 19.89 -26.77 -16.12
N ARG A 159 19.24 -26.50 -14.97
CA ARG A 159 18.79 -27.56 -14.04
C ARG A 159 17.78 -28.52 -14.68
N ALA A 160 16.84 -28.02 -15.47
CA ALA A 160 15.81 -28.83 -16.12
C ALA A 160 16.36 -29.68 -17.30
N SER A 161 17.42 -29.23 -17.97
CA SER A 161 18.06 -29.95 -19.07
C SER A 161 19.00 -31.06 -18.60
N GLY A 162 19.26 -31.16 -17.29
CA GLY A 162 20.20 -32.13 -16.72
C GLY A 162 21.66 -31.83 -17.06
N GLN A 163 21.97 -30.66 -17.64
CA GLN A 163 23.33 -30.18 -17.73
C GLN A 163 23.74 -29.69 -16.34
N VAL A 164 24.30 -30.61 -15.54
CA VAL A 164 25.15 -30.19 -14.43
C VAL A 164 26.31 -29.44 -15.08
N SER A 165 26.34 -28.12 -14.88
CA SER A 165 27.37 -27.24 -15.43
C SER A 165 28.74 -27.90 -15.30
N LEU A 166 29.46 -28.09 -16.42
CA LEU A 166 30.81 -28.66 -16.47
C LEU A 166 31.83 -27.89 -15.59
N PHE A 167 31.44 -26.74 -15.05
CA PHE A 167 32.19 -26.00 -14.02
C PHE A 167 32.12 -26.63 -12.61
N ASP A 168 31.09 -27.44 -12.30
CA ASP A 168 30.95 -28.13 -11.00
C ASP A 168 31.84 -29.39 -10.92
N TRP A 169 32.22 -29.97 -12.07
CA TRP A 169 33.13 -31.11 -12.13
C TRP A 169 34.61 -30.70 -12.03
N GLY A 170 34.96 -29.44 -12.31
CA GLY A 170 36.34 -28.96 -12.38
C GLY A 170 37.00 -28.56 -11.05
N GLY A 171 36.26 -28.59 -9.93
CA GLY A 171 36.69 -28.07 -8.62
C GLY A 171 36.82 -29.16 -7.55
N MET A 172 37.60 -30.21 -7.81
CA MET A 172 37.84 -31.29 -6.85
C MET A 172 38.82 -30.86 -5.75
N THR A 173 38.37 -29.97 -4.85
CA THR A 173 39.04 -29.74 -3.56
C THR A 173 38.01 -29.61 -2.44
N ASN A 174 38.07 -30.56 -1.51
CA ASN A 174 37.33 -30.68 -0.26
C ASN A 174 36.91 -29.35 0.40
N SER A 175 35.63 -29.00 0.26
CA SER A 175 34.85 -28.35 1.31
C SER A 175 33.37 -28.61 1.10
N THR A 176 32.78 -29.46 1.95
CA THR A 176 31.34 -29.61 2.17
C THR A 176 30.75 -28.34 2.80
N GLN A 177 30.81 -27.23 2.08
CA GLN A 177 29.90 -26.11 2.27
C GLN A 177 28.93 -26.14 1.09
N SER A 178 27.64 -26.15 1.38
CA SER A 178 26.62 -25.91 0.38
C SER A 178 26.96 -24.59 -0.34
N ASN A 179 27.48 -24.68 -1.57
CA ASN A 179 27.69 -23.51 -2.41
C ASN A 179 26.34 -22.77 -2.50
N ASN A 180 26.23 -21.62 -1.85
CA ASN A 180 25.08 -20.73 -2.01
C ASN A 180 25.11 -20.23 -3.46
N SER A 181 24.39 -20.96 -4.32
CA SER A 181 24.30 -20.86 -5.78
C SER A 181 24.00 -19.44 -6.30
N PHE A 182 23.42 -18.57 -5.47
CA PHE A 182 23.00 -17.22 -5.82
C PHE A 182 24.07 -16.13 -5.62
N ASP A 183 25.22 -16.42 -5.00
CA ASP A 183 26.28 -15.42 -4.80
C ASP A 183 26.95 -14.98 -6.12
N SER A 184 26.81 -15.79 -7.19
CA SER A 184 27.26 -15.48 -8.54
C SER A 184 26.26 -14.66 -9.36
N ALA A 185 25.12 -14.29 -8.77
CA ALA A 185 24.10 -13.52 -9.47
C ALA A 185 24.63 -12.14 -9.89
N PRO A 186 24.29 -11.66 -11.10
CA PRO A 186 24.68 -10.34 -11.55
C PRO A 186 24.03 -9.26 -10.68
N LYS A 187 24.76 -8.17 -10.47
CA LYS A 187 24.26 -6.97 -9.77
C LYS A 187 24.42 -5.77 -10.68
N ALA A 188 23.43 -4.89 -10.67
CA ALA A 188 23.52 -3.65 -11.41
C ALA A 188 24.52 -2.69 -10.75
N ALA A 189 24.90 -1.64 -11.48
CA ALA A 189 25.64 -0.54 -10.89
C ALA A 189 24.84 0.08 -9.74
N SER A 190 25.54 0.60 -8.73
CA SER A 190 24.89 1.25 -7.58
C SER A 190 24.10 2.47 -8.05
N VAL A 191 22.83 2.54 -7.65
CA VAL A 191 21.94 3.67 -7.93
C VAL A 191 21.36 4.26 -6.66
N ASP A 192 21.10 5.57 -6.68
CA ASP A 192 20.36 6.22 -5.61
C ASP A 192 18.94 5.68 -5.53
N ASP A 193 18.43 5.61 -4.31
CA ASP A 193 17.07 5.10 -4.04
C ASP A 193 16.00 6.05 -4.58
N PHE A 194 14.78 5.54 -4.74
CA PHE A 194 13.64 6.35 -5.19
C PHE A 194 13.37 7.50 -4.21
N PRO A 195 13.00 8.69 -4.72
CA PRO A 195 12.44 9.75 -3.90
C PRO A 195 11.25 9.22 -3.08
N GLN A 196 11.11 9.72 -1.84
CA GLN A 196 10.05 9.25 -0.94
C GLN A 196 8.64 9.40 -1.55
N SER A 197 8.39 10.49 -2.29
CA SER A 197 7.13 10.71 -3.01
C SER A 197 6.83 9.61 -4.02
N GLU A 198 7.84 9.12 -4.72
CA GLU A 198 7.69 8.06 -5.71
C GLU A 198 7.44 6.70 -5.06
N LYS A 199 8.17 6.38 -3.98
CA LYS A 199 7.89 5.17 -3.18
C LYS A 199 6.45 5.13 -2.69
N LEU A 200 5.98 6.24 -2.11
CA LEU A 200 4.62 6.37 -1.60
C LEU A 200 3.58 6.26 -2.71
N ARG A 201 3.84 6.86 -3.88
CA ARG A 201 2.97 6.72 -5.06
C ARG A 201 2.84 5.26 -5.49
N LYS A 202 3.95 4.52 -5.53
CA LYS A 202 3.96 3.10 -5.91
C LYS A 202 3.29 2.20 -4.87
N GLU A 203 3.47 2.49 -3.58
CA GLU A 203 2.72 1.81 -2.52
C GLU A 203 1.21 2.01 -2.68
N LYS A 204 0.75 3.24 -2.87
CA LYS A 204 -0.68 3.51 -3.08
C LYS A 204 -1.21 2.81 -4.33
N GLU A 205 -0.44 2.77 -5.41
CA GLU A 205 -0.81 2.06 -6.64
C GLU A 205 -1.06 0.57 -6.38
N LEU A 206 -0.13 -0.09 -5.69
CA LEU A 206 -0.08 -1.55 -5.53
C LEU A 206 -0.83 -2.09 -4.32
N LEU A 207 -0.83 -1.35 -3.22
CA LEU A 207 -1.47 -1.74 -1.96
C LEU A 207 -2.81 -1.03 -1.77
N GLY A 208 -3.06 0.04 -2.52
CA GLY A 208 -4.25 0.88 -2.38
C GLY A 208 -4.15 1.96 -1.31
N PHE A 209 -3.05 2.03 -0.54
CA PHE A 209 -2.88 3.02 0.53
C PHE A 209 -1.39 3.26 0.81
N TYR A 210 -1.10 4.30 1.59
CA TYR A 210 0.24 4.61 2.07
C TYR A 210 0.54 3.83 3.35
N VAL A 211 1.46 2.86 3.28
CA VAL A 211 1.76 1.97 4.42
C VAL A 211 2.96 2.45 5.20
N SER A 212 4.03 2.82 4.48
CA SER A 212 5.32 3.15 5.09
C SER A 212 5.30 4.49 5.79
N ASP A 213 4.69 5.50 5.17
CA ASP A 213 4.53 6.82 5.76
C ASP A 213 3.39 7.58 5.07
N HIS A 214 2.64 8.39 5.80
CA HIS A 214 1.62 9.22 5.16
C HIS A 214 2.23 10.56 4.71
N PRO A 215 2.01 11.00 3.46
CA PRO A 215 2.50 12.29 2.96
C PRO A 215 2.18 13.49 3.87
N LEU A 216 1.06 13.41 4.58
CA LEU A 216 0.56 14.44 5.50
C LEU A 216 1.01 14.26 6.97
N LYS A 217 1.67 13.15 7.34
CA LYS A 217 2.14 12.92 8.72
C LYS A 217 3.16 13.98 9.14
N ALA A 218 4.06 14.36 8.23
CA ALA A 218 5.03 15.44 8.42
C ALA A 218 4.35 16.81 8.61
N VAL A 219 3.20 17.03 7.97
CA VAL A 219 2.45 18.30 8.06
C VAL A 219 1.53 18.31 9.28
N ARG A 220 1.07 17.14 9.76
CA ARG A 220 0.10 17.02 10.86
C ARG A 220 0.61 17.64 12.16
N GLN A 221 1.89 17.47 12.50
CA GLN A 221 2.48 18.07 13.70
C GLN A 221 2.53 19.60 13.61
N ALA A 222 2.91 20.16 12.45
CA ALA A 222 2.90 21.60 12.22
C ALA A 222 1.47 22.17 12.13
N ALA A 223 0.53 21.37 11.63
CA ALA A 223 -0.86 21.78 11.42
C ALA A 223 -1.73 21.70 12.67
N GLN A 224 -1.32 21.01 13.75
CA GLN A 224 -2.09 21.00 15.00
C GLN A 224 -2.34 22.40 15.58
N ILE A 225 -1.45 23.36 15.28
CA ILE A 225 -1.62 24.78 15.64
C ILE A 225 -2.86 25.39 14.97
N MET A 226 -3.30 24.84 13.84
CA MET A 226 -4.43 25.33 13.03
C MET A 226 -5.71 24.48 13.15
N ALA A 227 -5.74 23.53 14.09
CA ALA A 227 -6.86 22.65 14.42
C ALA A 227 -7.62 22.04 13.22
N PRO A 228 -6.95 21.40 12.25
CA PRO A 228 -7.59 20.80 11.10
C PRO A 228 -8.45 19.60 11.49
N ILE A 229 -9.62 19.47 10.87
CA ILE A 229 -10.47 18.28 10.97
C ILE A 229 -10.02 17.20 9.99
N ASN A 230 -10.40 15.94 10.24
CA ASN A 230 -10.31 14.91 9.21
C ASN A 230 -11.51 15.03 8.26
N LEU A 231 -11.34 14.63 7.00
CA LEU A 231 -12.41 14.66 6.00
C LEU A 231 -13.55 13.70 6.35
N SER A 232 -13.27 12.58 7.01
CA SER A 232 -14.31 11.68 7.54
C SER A 232 -15.25 12.35 8.56
N ASP A 233 -14.78 13.38 9.27
CA ASP A 233 -15.58 14.10 10.28
C ASP A 233 -16.49 15.18 9.64
N LEU A 234 -16.39 15.44 8.33
CA LEU A 234 -17.19 16.47 7.65
C LEU A 234 -18.71 16.24 7.81
N GLY A 235 -19.14 14.98 7.86
CA GLY A 235 -20.56 14.61 8.00
C GLY A 235 -21.17 15.03 9.34
N ASP A 236 -20.34 15.17 10.38
CA ASP A 236 -20.78 15.54 11.73
C ASP A 236 -20.75 17.05 11.98
N ARG A 237 -20.28 17.85 11.00
CA ARG A 237 -20.19 19.31 11.11
C ARG A 237 -21.42 20.00 10.54
N SER A 238 -21.88 21.04 11.22
CA SER A 238 -22.98 21.89 10.75
C SER A 238 -22.64 22.59 9.43
N GLU A 239 -23.67 22.83 8.62
CA GLU A 239 -23.56 23.66 7.42
C GLU A 239 -22.99 25.06 7.73
N ASP A 240 -22.28 25.66 6.78
CA ASP A 240 -21.64 26.98 6.88
C ASP A 240 -20.54 27.11 7.96
N THR A 241 -20.16 26.02 8.62
CA THR A 241 -19.04 26.00 9.58
C THR A 241 -17.73 26.18 8.82
N LEU A 242 -16.92 27.18 9.22
CA LEU A 242 -15.57 27.35 8.70
C LEU A 242 -14.63 26.33 9.34
N LEU A 243 -13.95 25.55 8.51
CA LEU A 243 -13.08 24.46 8.92
C LEU A 243 -11.78 24.53 8.16
N SER A 244 -10.72 23.95 8.73
CA SER A 244 -9.46 23.68 8.04
C SER A 244 -9.27 22.18 7.90
N ALA A 245 -8.64 21.74 6.81
CA ALA A 245 -8.25 20.35 6.61
C ALA A 245 -6.87 20.31 5.94
N VAL A 246 -6.01 19.41 6.43
CA VAL A 246 -4.74 19.09 5.75
C VAL A 246 -5.06 18.04 4.71
N VAL A 247 -4.82 18.35 3.44
CA VAL A 247 -5.24 17.49 2.34
C VAL A 247 -4.20 17.44 1.23
N MET A 248 -4.30 16.41 0.40
CA MET A 248 -3.63 16.32 -0.88
C MET A 248 -4.64 16.56 -2.00
N LEU A 249 -4.32 17.42 -2.97
CA LEU A 249 -5.14 17.61 -4.17
C LEU A 249 -4.93 16.46 -5.14
N THR A 250 -5.95 15.66 -5.40
CA THR A 250 -5.84 14.46 -6.26
C THR A 250 -6.34 14.68 -7.68
N SER A 251 -7.21 15.69 -7.89
CA SER A 251 -7.80 15.98 -9.20
C SER A 251 -8.25 17.43 -9.24
N ILE A 252 -8.05 18.09 -10.39
CA ILE A 252 -8.49 19.48 -10.61
C ILE A 252 -9.30 19.56 -11.91
N LYS A 253 -10.58 19.88 -11.79
CA LYS A 253 -11.47 20.13 -12.92
C LYS A 253 -11.83 21.61 -13.02
N LEU A 254 -11.32 22.27 -14.05
CA LEU A 254 -11.66 23.66 -14.36
C LEU A 254 -13.07 23.74 -14.96
N VAL A 255 -13.88 24.66 -14.46
CA VAL A 255 -15.25 24.90 -14.91
C VAL A 255 -15.45 26.39 -15.14
N THR A 256 -16.08 26.75 -16.25
CA THR A 256 -16.51 28.12 -16.51
C THR A 256 -17.99 28.24 -16.16
N THR A 257 -18.33 29.20 -15.30
CA THR A 257 -19.71 29.45 -14.90
C THR A 257 -20.53 30.01 -16.07
N LYS A 258 -21.86 30.00 -15.95
CA LYS A 258 -22.77 30.63 -16.94
C LYS A 258 -22.49 32.12 -17.17
N LYS A 259 -21.82 32.79 -16.22
CA LYS A 259 -21.43 34.20 -16.31
C LYS A 259 -20.09 34.42 -17.02
N GLY A 260 -19.37 33.36 -17.36
CA GLY A 260 -18.04 33.41 -17.97
C GLY A 260 -16.88 33.34 -16.98
N ASP A 261 -17.15 33.42 -15.67
CA ASP A 261 -16.11 33.38 -14.65
C ASP A 261 -15.56 31.96 -14.46
N ARG A 262 -14.25 31.83 -14.23
CA ARG A 262 -13.58 30.54 -14.02
C ARG A 262 -13.67 30.11 -12.56
N MET A 263 -13.94 28.83 -12.33
CA MET A 263 -13.90 28.16 -11.02
C MET A 263 -13.23 26.80 -11.15
N ALA A 264 -12.94 26.14 -10.03
CA ALA A 264 -12.42 24.78 -10.04
C ALA A 264 -13.23 23.87 -9.11
N ILE A 265 -13.50 22.66 -9.58
CA ILE A 265 -13.94 21.54 -8.74
C ILE A 265 -12.69 20.70 -8.50
N ILE A 266 -12.27 20.62 -7.26
CA ILE A 266 -11.09 19.85 -6.86
C ILE A 266 -11.51 18.63 -6.06
N THR A 267 -10.72 17.58 -6.15
CA THR A 267 -10.85 16.44 -5.25
C THR A 267 -9.71 16.46 -4.26
N ILE A 268 -10.05 16.38 -2.98
CA ILE A 268 -9.11 16.46 -1.86
C ILE A 268 -9.15 15.16 -1.07
N GLU A 269 -7.98 14.67 -0.67
CA GLU A 269 -7.82 13.42 0.07
C GLU A 269 -7.00 13.64 1.34
N ASP A 270 -7.39 12.98 2.42
CA ASP A 270 -6.62 12.87 3.65
C ASP A 270 -6.45 11.39 4.06
N LEU A 271 -5.94 11.16 5.27
CA LEU A 271 -5.76 9.82 5.85
C LEU A 271 -7.05 9.01 6.03
N THR A 272 -8.19 9.67 6.03
CA THR A 272 -9.47 9.12 6.44
C THR A 272 -10.46 8.97 5.29
N GLY A 273 -10.26 9.70 4.20
CA GLY A 273 -11.07 9.57 3.00
C GLY A 273 -10.80 10.67 1.96
N GLN A 274 -11.74 10.78 1.03
CA GLN A 274 -11.68 11.72 -0.09
C GLN A 274 -13.02 12.44 -0.21
N THR A 275 -12.98 13.73 -0.59
CA THR A 275 -14.19 14.51 -0.87
C THR A 275 -13.98 15.50 -2.01
N GLU A 276 -15.07 15.99 -2.59
CA GLU A 276 -15.06 17.10 -3.54
C GLU A 276 -15.06 18.45 -2.80
N ALA A 277 -14.31 19.40 -3.32
CA ALA A 277 -14.33 20.79 -2.87
C ALA A 277 -14.45 21.73 -4.07
N VAL A 278 -15.09 22.87 -3.85
CA VAL A 278 -15.40 23.84 -4.90
C VAL A 278 -14.68 25.14 -4.60
N VAL A 279 -13.80 25.55 -5.52
CA VAL A 279 -13.09 26.84 -5.47
C VAL A 279 -13.86 27.82 -6.36
N PHE A 280 -14.64 28.71 -5.75
CA PHE A 280 -15.47 29.67 -6.49
C PHE A 280 -14.64 30.74 -7.19
N PRO A 281 -15.20 31.49 -8.16
CA PRO A 281 -14.41 32.39 -8.98
C PRO A 281 -13.55 33.41 -8.23
N LYS A 282 -14.10 34.04 -7.18
CA LYS A 282 -13.34 34.99 -6.35
C LYS A 282 -12.14 34.35 -5.64
N ALA A 283 -12.27 33.10 -5.22
CA ALA A 283 -11.17 32.35 -4.63
C ALA A 283 -10.19 31.90 -5.71
N TYR A 284 -10.70 31.37 -6.82
CA TYR A 284 -9.91 30.88 -7.96
C TYR A 284 -9.02 31.97 -8.56
N GLU A 285 -9.50 33.21 -8.68
CA GLU A 285 -8.67 34.34 -9.11
C GLU A 285 -7.45 34.58 -8.21
N ARG A 286 -7.59 34.30 -6.90
CA ARG A 286 -6.53 34.53 -5.90
C ARG A 286 -5.56 33.35 -5.79
N ILE A 287 -6.07 32.13 -5.83
CA ILE A 287 -5.28 30.92 -5.53
C ILE A 287 -5.16 29.95 -6.69
N GLY A 288 -5.71 30.26 -7.87
CA GLY A 288 -5.76 29.33 -9.01
C GLY A 288 -4.39 28.82 -9.45
N ASN A 289 -3.36 29.65 -9.35
CA ASN A 289 -1.97 29.26 -9.69
C ASN A 289 -1.34 28.30 -8.67
N LEU A 290 -1.94 28.15 -7.49
CA LEU A 290 -1.50 27.24 -6.43
C LEU A 290 -2.18 25.87 -6.53
N LEU A 291 -3.22 25.73 -7.38
CA LEU A 291 -3.93 24.48 -7.58
C LEU A 291 -3.11 23.59 -8.53
N VAL A 292 -2.32 22.69 -7.95
CA VAL A 292 -1.53 21.70 -8.68
C VAL A 292 -1.83 20.32 -8.12
N GLU A 293 -2.02 19.34 -9.00
CA GLU A 293 -2.27 17.95 -8.58
C GLU A 293 -1.07 17.40 -7.77
N ASP A 294 -1.36 16.47 -6.86
CA ASP A 294 -0.43 15.87 -5.90
C ASP A 294 0.21 16.86 -4.90
N THR A 295 -0.25 18.11 -4.84
CA THR A 295 0.21 19.07 -3.82
C THR A 295 -0.46 18.85 -2.48
N ARG A 296 0.33 19.01 -1.42
CA ARG A 296 -0.09 18.90 -0.02
C ARG A 296 -0.32 20.30 0.50
N THR A 297 -1.53 20.59 0.95
CA THR A 297 -1.90 21.92 1.39
C THR A 297 -2.87 21.89 2.55
N ILE A 298 -3.10 23.05 3.14
CA ILE A 298 -4.16 23.24 4.12
C ILE A 298 -5.22 24.06 3.44
N VAL A 299 -6.42 23.51 3.42
CA VAL A 299 -7.58 24.16 2.83
C VAL A 299 -8.45 24.67 3.95
N TRP A 300 -8.84 25.94 3.86
CA TRP A 300 -9.94 26.49 4.64
C TRP A 300 -11.18 26.52 3.77
N GLY A 301 -12.28 26.07 4.34
CA GLY A 301 -13.55 26.17 3.66
C GLY A 301 -14.74 25.92 4.53
N LYS A 302 -15.91 26.12 3.94
CA LYS A 302 -17.19 25.94 4.59
C LYS A 302 -17.87 24.66 4.13
N VAL A 303 -18.55 23.98 5.05
CA VAL A 303 -19.36 22.80 4.71
C VAL A 303 -20.60 23.25 3.94
N ASP A 304 -20.79 22.65 2.77
CA ASP A 304 -21.99 22.79 1.94
C ASP A 304 -22.70 21.44 1.82
N ARG A 305 -24.01 21.45 2.09
CA ARG A 305 -24.88 20.26 2.10
C ARG A 305 -25.94 20.30 1.00
N ARG A 306 -25.66 20.99 -0.11
CA ARG A 306 -26.65 21.21 -1.19
C ARG A 306 -27.14 19.96 -1.92
N ASP A 307 -26.42 18.84 -1.85
CA ASP A 307 -26.92 17.53 -2.29
C ASP A 307 -26.83 16.54 -1.13
N GLU A 308 -27.95 15.95 -0.69
CA GLU A 308 -28.02 14.96 0.40
C GLU A 308 -27.08 13.76 0.21
N GLN A 309 -26.47 13.60 -0.98
CA GLN A 309 -25.53 12.53 -1.31
C GLN A 309 -24.05 12.95 -1.36
N LYS A 310 -23.71 14.25 -1.32
CA LYS A 310 -22.32 14.72 -1.42
C LYS A 310 -22.05 15.94 -0.53
N LEU A 311 -21.26 15.72 0.53
CA LEU A 311 -20.69 16.80 1.33
C LEU A 311 -19.61 17.51 0.50
N GLN A 312 -19.70 18.82 0.37
CA GLN A 312 -18.71 19.62 -0.36
C GLN A 312 -18.06 20.66 0.55
N LEU A 313 -16.79 20.95 0.31
CA LEU A 313 -16.09 22.03 1.00
C LEU A 313 -15.95 23.24 0.07
N ILE A 314 -16.42 24.41 0.51
CA ILE A 314 -16.34 25.66 -0.25
C ILE A 314 -15.07 26.41 0.13
N VAL A 315 -14.16 26.60 -0.82
CA VAL A 315 -12.88 27.31 -0.67
C VAL A 315 -12.98 28.74 -1.22
#